data_AF-A0ABD2HGB3-F1
#
_entry.id   AF-A0ABD2HGB3-F1
#
_cell.length_a   1.000
_cell.length_b   1.000
_cell.length_c   1.000
_cell.angle_alpha   90.00
_cell.angle_beta   90.00
_cell.angle_gamma   90.00
#
_symmetry.space_group_name_H-M   'P 1'
#
loop_
_entity.id
_entity.type
_entity.pdbx_description
1 polymer ?
#
loop_
_entity_poly.entity_id
_entity_poly.type
_entity_poly.pdbx_seq_one_letter_code
_entity_poly.pdbx_strand_id
1 'polypeptide(L)'
;MKEQLQEEFFKSENIAETVNKLPTKPQDELFSRVFGCGQQCPFCKVPCEAGGKKHENHHAAVHRPQGLGKYRHEDTQKLIETLCTTDVQGGRRFRCADTNEELHPYKEYRTIYPDWLIPPDNTIKASDYWKYVLVKYNDSFAQEYNAKPADVPKAWTSIDQEQALKGLKEAFNIKD
;
A
#
# COMPACT_ATOMS: atom_id res chain seq x y z
N MET A 1 -26.70 11.44 24.13
CA MET A 1 -26.61 10.63 22.90
C MET A 1 -25.45 9.63 22.92
N LYS A 2 -24.17 10.05 22.91
CA LYS A 2 -23.02 9.10 22.92
C LYS A 2 -22.98 8.23 24.19
N GLU A 3 -23.17 8.83 25.36
CA GLU A 3 -23.14 8.14 26.65
C GLU A 3 -24.31 7.16 26.82
N GLN A 4 -25.51 7.54 26.35
CA GLN A 4 -26.69 6.67 26.33
C GLN A 4 -26.50 5.45 25.42
N LEU A 5 -25.95 5.63 24.23
CA LEU A 5 -25.61 4.52 23.33
C LEU A 5 -24.58 3.60 23.96
N GLN A 6 -23.56 4.13 24.64
CA GLN A 6 -22.58 3.30 25.34
C GLN A 6 -23.25 2.47 26.45
N GLU A 7 -24.11 3.08 27.24
CA GLU A 7 -24.81 2.39 28.33
C GLU A 7 -25.75 1.28 27.81
N GLU A 8 -26.49 1.53 26.72
CA GLU A 8 -27.31 0.52 26.03
C GLU A 8 -26.48 -0.65 25.50
N PHE A 9 -25.31 -0.37 24.90
CA PHE A 9 -24.41 -1.42 24.41
C PHE A 9 -23.82 -2.26 25.55
N PHE A 10 -23.41 -1.64 26.67
CA PHE A 10 -22.84 -2.36 27.81
C PHE A 10 -23.87 -3.20 28.57
N LYS A 11 -25.16 -2.80 28.55
CA LYS A 11 -26.26 -3.52 29.20
C LYS A 11 -26.97 -4.53 28.29
N SER A 12 -26.61 -4.58 27.01
CA SER A 12 -27.26 -5.42 26.02
C SER A 12 -26.90 -6.91 26.19
N GLU A 13 -27.90 -7.74 26.49
CA GLU A 13 -27.74 -9.21 26.53
C GLU A 13 -27.58 -9.83 25.12
N ASN A 14 -28.08 -9.15 24.07
CA ASN A 14 -27.96 -9.58 22.68
C ASN A 14 -27.41 -8.45 21.80
N ILE A 15 -26.08 -8.41 21.67
CA ILE A 15 -25.36 -7.39 20.91
C ILE A 15 -25.80 -7.34 19.44
N ALA A 16 -26.12 -8.48 18.82
CA ALA A 16 -26.52 -8.53 17.42
C ALA A 16 -27.86 -7.81 17.17
N GLU A 17 -28.82 -7.99 18.08
CA GLU A 17 -30.11 -7.30 18.00
C GLU A 17 -29.94 -5.78 18.21
N THR A 18 -29.11 -5.38 19.18
CA THR A 18 -28.79 -3.96 19.45
C THR A 18 -28.12 -3.30 18.23
N VAL A 19 -27.17 -3.98 17.58
CA VAL A 19 -26.50 -3.49 16.37
C VAL A 19 -27.49 -3.33 15.20
N ASN A 20 -28.45 -4.25 15.05
CA ASN A 20 -29.45 -4.19 13.98
C ASN A 20 -30.47 -3.05 14.13
N LYS A 21 -30.66 -2.54 15.36
CA LYS A 21 -31.55 -1.39 15.65
C LYS A 21 -30.91 -0.04 15.32
N LEU A 22 -29.60 0.01 15.06
CA LEU A 22 -28.92 1.26 14.74
C LEU A 22 -29.37 1.80 13.38
N PRO A 23 -29.53 3.15 13.26
CA PRO A 23 -29.95 3.78 12.01
C PRO A 23 -28.91 3.62 10.88
N THR A 24 -27.65 3.38 11.25
CA THR A 24 -26.54 3.08 10.35
C THR A 24 -25.93 1.76 10.75
N LYS A 25 -25.64 0.91 9.76
CA LYS A 25 -24.96 -0.37 9.98
C LYS A 25 -23.48 -0.13 10.34
N PRO A 26 -23.04 -0.45 11.56
CA PRO A 26 -21.65 -0.22 11.98
C PRO A 26 -20.63 -0.90 11.07
N GLN A 27 -20.96 -2.08 10.53
CA GLN A 27 -20.12 -2.79 9.59
C GLN A 27 -19.88 -2.01 8.29
N ASP A 28 -20.87 -1.26 7.80
CA ASP A 28 -20.74 -0.47 6.57
C ASP A 28 -19.87 0.77 6.84
N GLU A 29 -20.02 1.38 8.01
CA GLU A 29 -19.17 2.49 8.47
C GLU A 29 -17.72 2.04 8.70
N LEU A 30 -17.53 0.87 9.32
CA LEU A 30 -16.21 0.26 9.50
C LEU A 30 -15.58 -0.10 8.16
N PHE A 31 -16.32 -0.75 7.26
CA PHE A 31 -15.84 -1.03 5.90
C PHE A 31 -15.45 0.26 5.19
N SER A 32 -16.28 1.29 5.25
CA SER A 32 -15.99 2.57 4.62
C SER A 32 -14.77 3.26 5.22
N ARG A 33 -14.45 3.04 6.50
CA ARG A 33 -13.24 3.57 7.12
C ARG A 33 -12.00 2.77 6.76
N VAL A 34 -12.11 1.44 6.70
CA VAL A 34 -11.01 0.53 6.36
C VAL A 34 -10.66 0.59 4.88
N PHE A 35 -11.67 0.72 4.00
CA PHE A 35 -11.47 0.85 2.55
C PHE A 35 -10.85 2.20 2.16
N GLY A 36 -10.95 3.20 3.05
CA GLY A 36 -10.38 4.53 2.83
C GLY A 36 -11.05 5.27 1.68
N CYS A 37 -10.28 6.10 0.99
CA CYS A 37 -10.76 6.90 -0.14
C CYS A 37 -10.76 6.14 -1.49
N GLY A 38 -10.28 4.89 -1.52
CA GLY A 38 -10.17 4.07 -2.73
C GLY A 38 -9.02 4.44 -3.68
N GLN A 39 -8.28 5.52 -3.43
CA GLN A 39 -7.11 5.90 -4.23
C GLN A 39 -5.93 4.98 -3.98
N GLN A 40 -5.09 4.78 -4.98
CA GLN A 40 -3.90 3.91 -4.92
C GLN A 40 -2.66 4.64 -5.44
N CYS A 41 -1.50 4.35 -4.86
CA CYS A 41 -0.24 4.96 -5.27
C CYS A 41 -0.03 4.71 -6.77
N PRO A 42 0.30 5.73 -7.57
CA PRO A 42 0.41 5.58 -9.02
C PRO A 42 1.43 4.52 -9.42
N PHE A 43 2.51 4.34 -8.65
CA PHE A 43 3.63 3.48 -9.00
C PHE A 43 3.55 2.05 -8.45
N CYS A 44 3.09 1.84 -7.21
CA CYS A 44 3.06 0.50 -6.62
C CYS A 44 1.66 -0.01 -6.27
N LYS A 45 0.63 0.80 -6.55
CA LYS A 45 -0.78 0.51 -6.29
C LYS A 45 -1.11 0.19 -4.83
N VAL A 46 -0.25 0.55 -3.87
CA VAL A 46 -0.61 0.46 -2.45
C VAL A 46 -1.82 1.37 -2.20
N PRO A 47 -2.85 0.91 -1.46
CA PRO A 47 -3.99 1.77 -1.12
C PRO A 47 -3.56 3.00 -0.32
N CYS A 48 -4.31 4.08 -0.48
CA CYS A 48 -4.18 5.26 0.36
C CYS A 48 -4.58 4.94 1.80
N GLU A 49 -3.73 5.34 2.74
CA GLU A 49 -3.92 5.15 4.18
C GLU A 49 -4.35 6.43 4.90
N ALA A 50 -4.41 7.55 4.18
CA ALA A 50 -4.93 8.79 4.72
C ALA A 50 -6.39 8.54 5.18
N GLY A 51 -6.62 8.69 6.48
CA GLY A 51 -7.87 8.29 7.12
C GLY A 51 -9.08 9.13 6.67
N GLY A 52 -10.25 8.50 6.68
CA GLY A 52 -11.51 9.13 6.28
C GLY A 52 -11.68 9.27 4.76
N LYS A 53 -12.83 9.79 4.33
CA LYS A 53 -13.16 9.95 2.90
C LYS A 53 -12.59 11.22 2.26
N LYS A 54 -12.30 12.24 3.06
CA LYS A 54 -11.85 13.56 2.60
C LYS A 54 -10.50 13.89 3.21
N HIS A 55 -9.53 14.12 2.34
CA HIS A 55 -8.17 14.51 2.67
C HIS A 55 -7.54 15.18 1.44
N GLU A 56 -6.58 16.07 1.66
CA GLU A 56 -5.92 16.83 0.59
C GLU A 56 -4.85 16.01 -0.14
N ASN A 57 -4.11 15.18 0.60
CA ASN A 57 -2.98 14.43 0.07
C ASN A 57 -3.12 12.93 0.38
N HIS A 58 -2.84 12.11 -0.63
CA HIS A 58 -2.74 10.65 -0.53
C HIS A 58 -1.35 10.23 -0.10
N HIS A 59 -1.27 9.23 0.77
CA HIS A 59 -0.01 8.63 1.20
C HIS A 59 -0.24 7.20 1.69
N ALA A 60 0.85 6.46 1.84
CA ALA A 60 0.91 5.19 2.55
C ALA A 60 2.21 5.16 3.38
N ALA A 61 2.17 4.55 4.56
CA ALA A 61 3.34 4.39 5.41
C ALA A 61 4.34 3.40 4.80
N VAL A 62 3.83 2.32 4.19
CA VAL A 62 4.66 1.27 3.61
C VAL A 62 4.34 1.09 2.13
N HIS A 63 5.30 1.40 1.28
CA HIS A 63 5.22 1.10 -0.14
C HIS A 63 5.74 -0.31 -0.45
N ARG A 64 5.38 -0.81 -1.63
CA ARG A 64 5.73 -2.16 -2.09
C ARG A 64 6.46 -2.12 -3.43
N PRO A 65 7.19 -3.18 -3.82
CA PRO A 65 7.75 -3.31 -5.15
C PRO A 65 6.70 -3.04 -6.23
N GLN A 66 7.06 -2.26 -7.25
CA GLN A 66 6.14 -1.83 -8.31
C GLN A 66 5.54 -3.03 -9.08
N GLY A 67 6.27 -4.14 -9.18
CA GLY A 67 5.83 -5.39 -9.78
C GLY A 67 4.62 -6.02 -9.09
N LEU A 68 4.46 -5.81 -7.79
CA LEU A 68 3.23 -6.22 -7.07
C LEU A 68 2.01 -5.39 -7.49
N GLY A 69 2.23 -4.20 -8.03
CA GLY A 69 1.24 -3.35 -8.69
C GLY A 69 1.07 -3.63 -10.19
N LYS A 70 1.57 -4.77 -10.69
CA LYS A 70 1.53 -5.22 -12.10
C LYS A 70 2.46 -4.48 -13.07
N TYR A 71 3.41 -3.70 -12.57
CA TYR A 71 4.39 -3.02 -13.42
C TYR A 71 5.54 -3.96 -13.82
N ARG A 72 5.96 -3.88 -15.09
CA ARG A 72 7.06 -4.67 -15.64
C ARG A 72 7.90 -3.81 -16.59
N HIS A 73 9.16 -4.18 -16.75
CA HIS A 73 10.05 -3.60 -17.74
C HIS A 73 9.54 -3.92 -19.16
N GLU A 74 9.47 -2.91 -20.03
CA GLU A 74 8.94 -3.05 -21.41
C GLU A 74 9.81 -3.98 -22.26
N ASP A 75 11.13 -3.92 -22.10
CA ASP A 75 12.10 -4.66 -22.90
C ASP A 75 12.23 -6.12 -22.44
N THR A 76 12.39 -6.34 -21.13
CA THR A 76 12.64 -7.69 -20.59
C THR A 76 11.35 -8.43 -20.24
N GLN A 77 10.24 -7.72 -20.09
CA GLN A 77 8.96 -8.19 -19.54
C GLN A 77 9.05 -8.65 -18.07
N LYS A 78 10.15 -8.36 -17.37
CA LYS A 78 10.33 -8.72 -15.95
C LYS A 78 9.57 -7.76 -15.04
N LEU A 79 8.98 -8.29 -13.98
CA LEU A 79 8.36 -7.47 -12.93
C LEU A 79 9.38 -6.49 -12.33
N ILE A 80 8.95 -5.26 -12.09
CA ILE A 80 9.81 -4.22 -11.51
C ILE A 80 9.95 -4.47 -10.01
N GLU A 81 11.17 -4.76 -9.56
CA GLU A 81 11.50 -5.03 -8.17
C GLU A 81 11.53 -3.78 -7.32
N THR A 82 11.87 -2.63 -7.90
CA THR A 82 12.15 -1.42 -7.11
C THR A 82 10.94 -0.77 -6.45
N LEU A 83 11.24 -0.08 -5.34
CA LEU A 83 10.28 0.69 -4.55
C LEU A 83 10.12 2.10 -5.10
N CYS A 84 8.89 2.60 -5.15
CA CYS A 84 8.64 3.97 -5.60
C CYS A 84 9.31 5.01 -4.70
N THR A 85 9.44 4.75 -3.39
CA THR A 85 10.15 5.63 -2.45
C THR A 85 11.64 5.78 -2.78
N THR A 86 12.25 4.76 -3.39
CA THR A 86 13.63 4.82 -3.91
C THR A 86 13.66 5.56 -5.24
N ASP A 87 12.74 5.24 -6.14
CA ASP A 87 12.73 5.82 -7.49
C ASP A 87 12.46 7.32 -7.50
N VAL A 88 11.55 7.83 -6.65
CA VAL A 88 11.27 9.29 -6.52
C VAL A 88 12.45 10.10 -5.98
N GLN A 89 13.45 9.45 -5.38
CA GLN A 89 14.71 10.09 -4.99
C GLN A 89 15.84 9.87 -6.01
N GLY A 90 15.68 8.88 -6.88
CA GLY A 90 16.67 8.49 -7.86
C GLY A 90 16.62 9.31 -9.15
N GLY A 91 17.56 9.03 -10.04
CA GLY A 91 17.60 9.57 -11.40
C GLY A 91 16.73 8.82 -12.42
N ARG A 92 15.86 7.91 -11.95
CA ARG A 92 15.05 7.06 -12.84
C ARG A 92 13.92 7.85 -13.46
N ARG A 93 13.37 7.28 -14.54
CA ARG A 93 12.23 7.84 -15.25
C ARG A 93 11.13 6.81 -15.41
N PHE A 94 9.89 7.27 -15.48
CA PHE A 94 8.69 6.46 -15.73
C PHE A 94 7.93 7.00 -16.93
N ARG A 95 7.05 6.17 -17.47
CA ARG A 95 6.01 6.56 -18.43
C ARG A 95 4.65 6.34 -17.78
N CYS A 96 3.66 7.15 -18.14
CA CYS A 96 2.28 6.88 -17.76
C CYS A 96 1.30 7.27 -18.86
N ALA A 97 0.12 6.67 -18.84
CA ALA A 97 -0.93 6.97 -19.81
C ALA A 97 -1.41 8.44 -19.72
N ASP A 98 -1.34 9.04 -18.52
CA ASP A 98 -1.74 10.44 -18.28
C ASP A 98 -0.87 11.44 -19.05
N THR A 99 0.30 11.01 -19.53
CA THR A 99 1.28 11.82 -20.27
C THR A 99 1.56 11.26 -21.67
N ASN A 100 0.64 10.49 -22.25
CA ASN A 100 0.81 9.84 -23.56
C ASN A 100 2.11 9.01 -23.64
N GLU A 101 2.49 8.35 -22.55
CA GLU A 101 3.70 7.53 -22.45
C GLU A 101 5.02 8.30 -22.63
N GLU A 102 5.00 9.61 -22.42
CA GLU A 102 6.22 10.41 -22.33
C GLU A 102 7.06 10.00 -21.11
N LEU A 103 8.39 10.17 -21.24
CA LEU A 103 9.33 9.72 -20.23
C LEU A 103 9.57 10.85 -19.21
N HIS A 104 9.13 10.66 -17.96
CA HIS A 104 9.20 11.66 -16.89
C HIS A 104 10.13 11.25 -15.76
N PRO A 105 10.92 12.16 -15.18
CA PRO A 105 11.70 11.87 -13.98
C PRO A 105 10.79 11.52 -12.80
N TYR A 106 11.07 10.43 -12.09
CA TYR A 106 10.31 10.07 -10.88
C TYR A 106 10.35 11.18 -9.83
N LYS A 107 11.47 11.89 -9.69
CA LYS A 107 11.62 13.04 -8.78
C LYS A 107 10.64 14.21 -9.06
N GLU A 108 10.07 14.27 -10.26
CA GLU A 108 9.14 15.31 -10.69
C GLU A 108 7.69 14.78 -10.79
N TYR A 109 7.41 13.59 -10.22
CA TYR A 109 6.10 12.96 -10.32
C TYR A 109 4.92 13.83 -9.90
N ARG A 110 5.13 14.78 -8.96
CA ARG A 110 4.08 15.70 -8.49
C ARG A 110 3.59 16.70 -9.53
N THR A 111 4.30 16.84 -10.65
CA THR A 111 3.78 17.58 -11.81
C THR A 111 2.61 16.86 -12.50
N ILE A 112 2.52 15.54 -12.30
CA ILE A 112 1.50 14.65 -12.88
C ILE A 112 0.52 14.18 -11.80
N TYR A 113 1.03 13.83 -10.61
CA TYR A 113 0.29 13.34 -9.45
C TYR A 113 0.47 14.29 -8.24
N PRO A 114 -0.11 15.51 -8.28
CA PRO A 114 0.17 16.57 -7.29
C PRO A 114 -0.31 16.26 -5.88
N ASP A 115 -1.35 15.43 -5.79
CA ASP A 115 -2.06 14.97 -4.59
C ASP A 115 -1.43 13.73 -3.95
N TRP A 116 -0.44 13.10 -4.57
CA TRP A 116 0.31 12.00 -3.95
C TRP A 116 1.56 12.49 -3.23
N LEU A 117 1.72 12.02 -2.00
CA LEU A 117 2.94 12.17 -1.19
C LEU A 117 3.60 10.81 -1.05
N ILE A 118 4.74 10.68 -1.72
CA ILE A 118 5.63 9.52 -1.65
C ILE A 118 6.91 10.01 -0.98
N PRO A 119 6.98 9.99 0.36
CA PRO A 119 8.17 10.44 1.06
C PRO A 119 9.32 9.46 0.84
N PRO A 120 10.57 9.91 1.05
CA PRO A 120 11.69 9.02 1.25
C PRO A 120 11.36 7.97 2.30
N ASP A 121 11.67 6.71 2.03
CA ASP A 121 11.58 5.68 3.07
C ASP A 121 12.68 5.95 4.09
N ASN A 122 12.31 6.59 5.19
CA ASN A 122 13.16 6.92 6.32
C ASN A 122 13.51 5.69 7.16
N THR A 123 12.96 4.53 6.83
CA THR A 123 13.26 3.25 7.47
C THR A 123 13.56 2.19 6.43
N ILE A 124 14.84 1.85 6.24
CA ILE A 124 15.29 0.82 5.27
C ILE A 124 14.47 -0.49 5.32
N LYS A 125 13.86 -0.79 6.49
CA LYS A 125 13.11 -1.99 6.81
C LYS A 125 11.59 -1.93 6.65
N ALA A 126 10.96 -0.75 6.52
CA ALA A 126 9.49 -0.67 6.46
C ALA A 126 8.93 -1.52 5.32
N SER A 127 9.64 -1.54 4.20
CA SER A 127 9.25 -2.30 3.02
C SER A 127 9.71 -3.77 3.04
N ASP A 128 10.38 -4.28 4.08
CA ASP A 128 10.95 -5.64 4.14
C ASP A 128 9.88 -6.73 4.01
N TYR A 129 8.69 -6.51 4.55
CA TYR A 129 7.55 -7.39 4.34
C TYR A 129 7.26 -7.58 2.84
N TRP A 130 7.16 -6.49 2.07
CA TRP A 130 6.84 -6.58 0.66
C TRP A 130 8.01 -7.08 -0.19
N LYS A 131 9.26 -6.81 0.21
CA LYS A 131 10.45 -7.43 -0.39
C LYS A 131 10.41 -8.96 -0.21
N TYR A 132 10.12 -9.42 1.00
CA TYR A 132 9.93 -10.84 1.31
C TYR A 132 8.81 -11.47 0.48
N VAL A 133 7.64 -10.80 0.41
CA VAL A 133 6.49 -11.26 -0.40
C VAL A 133 6.87 -11.40 -1.87
N LEU A 134 7.53 -10.40 -2.47
CA LEU A 134 7.95 -10.50 -3.87
C LEU A 134 8.97 -11.63 -4.08
N VAL A 135 9.96 -11.79 -3.20
CA VAL A 135 10.95 -12.88 -3.30
C VAL A 135 10.26 -14.25 -3.23
N LYS A 136 9.38 -14.44 -2.25
CA LYS A 136 8.72 -15.73 -1.97
C LYS A 136 7.74 -16.15 -3.06
N TYR A 137 7.04 -15.19 -3.66
CA TYR A 137 5.97 -15.44 -4.62
C TYR A 137 6.28 -14.89 -6.02
N ASN A 138 7.56 -14.68 -6.34
CA ASN A 138 8.01 -14.02 -7.57
C ASN A 138 7.42 -14.68 -8.82
N ASP A 139 7.57 -16.01 -8.91
CA ASP A 139 7.08 -16.79 -10.05
C ASP A 139 5.54 -16.80 -10.14
N SER A 140 4.86 -16.85 -8.99
CA SER A 140 3.39 -16.79 -8.93
C SER A 140 2.85 -15.46 -9.43
N PHE A 141 3.45 -14.33 -9.02
CA PHE A 141 3.08 -13.02 -9.53
C PHE A 141 3.41 -12.87 -11.01
N ALA A 142 4.57 -13.36 -11.45
CA ALA A 142 4.96 -13.32 -12.86
C ALA A 142 3.95 -14.07 -13.74
N GLN A 143 3.55 -15.28 -13.32
CA GLN A 143 2.55 -16.08 -14.02
C GLN A 143 1.20 -15.38 -14.09
N GLU A 144 0.68 -14.91 -12.95
CA GLU A 144 -0.62 -14.23 -12.87
C GLU A 144 -0.65 -12.95 -13.73
N TYR A 145 0.46 -12.24 -13.81
CA TYR A 145 0.55 -10.97 -14.55
C TYR A 145 1.01 -11.12 -16.00
N ASN A 146 1.15 -12.35 -16.50
CA ASN A 146 1.71 -12.65 -17.82
C ASN A 146 3.04 -11.90 -18.07
N ALA A 147 3.92 -11.98 -17.08
CA ALA A 147 5.21 -11.32 -17.01
C ALA A 147 6.32 -12.35 -16.72
N LYS A 148 7.58 -11.90 -16.73
CA LYS A 148 8.71 -12.69 -16.24
C LYS A 148 9.01 -12.34 -14.78
N PRO A 149 9.62 -13.26 -14.01
CA PRO A 149 10.03 -12.99 -12.63
C PRO A 149 10.93 -11.76 -12.53
N ALA A 150 10.80 -11.02 -11.44
CA ALA A 150 11.64 -9.87 -11.12
C ALA A 150 13.08 -10.30 -10.83
N ASP A 151 14.05 -9.49 -11.25
CA ASP A 151 15.46 -9.64 -10.85
C ASP A 151 15.67 -9.04 -9.45
N VAL A 152 15.20 -9.74 -8.42
CA VAL A 152 15.28 -9.26 -7.04
C VAL A 152 16.73 -9.15 -6.55
N PRO A 153 17.09 -8.09 -5.79
CA PRO A 153 18.43 -7.97 -5.23
C PRO A 153 18.75 -9.13 -4.28
N LYS A 154 19.99 -9.64 -4.33
CA LYS A 154 20.43 -10.74 -3.45
C LYS A 154 20.24 -10.44 -1.96
N ALA A 155 20.32 -9.17 -1.55
CA ALA A 155 20.06 -8.78 -0.16
C ALA A 155 18.63 -9.12 0.30
N TRP A 156 17.65 -9.17 -0.61
CA TRP A 156 16.25 -9.44 -0.28
C TRP A 156 16.00 -10.93 -0.04
N THR A 157 16.80 -11.80 -0.65
CA THR A 157 16.67 -13.25 -0.46
C THR A 157 17.10 -13.70 0.93
N SER A 158 17.77 -12.83 1.68
CA SER A 158 18.18 -13.07 3.08
C SER A 158 17.15 -12.58 4.10
N ILE A 159 16.09 -11.90 3.67
CA ILE A 159 15.00 -11.48 4.56
C ILE A 159 14.19 -12.73 4.91
N ASP A 160 14.11 -13.05 6.20
CA ASP A 160 13.25 -14.13 6.69
C ASP A 160 11.86 -13.61 7.10
N GLN A 161 10.97 -14.54 7.44
CA GLN A 161 9.60 -14.21 7.84
C GLN A 161 9.54 -13.39 9.14
N GLU A 162 10.44 -13.62 10.09
CA GLU A 162 10.46 -12.91 11.36
C GLU A 162 10.87 -11.45 11.16
N GLN A 163 11.92 -11.22 10.36
CA GLN A 163 12.37 -9.88 9.96
C GLN A 163 11.28 -9.13 9.18
N ALA A 164 10.64 -9.80 8.22
CA ALA A 164 9.52 -9.25 7.46
C ALA A 164 8.36 -8.80 8.38
N LEU A 165 7.97 -9.63 9.34
CA LEU A 165 6.90 -9.32 10.30
C LEU A 165 7.32 -8.21 11.27
N LYS A 166 8.58 -8.20 11.72
CA LYS A 166 9.11 -7.14 12.57
C LYS A 166 9.08 -5.78 11.89
N GLY A 167 9.54 -5.70 10.63
CA GLY A 167 9.49 -4.46 9.86
C GLY A 167 8.06 -3.93 9.69
N LEU A 168 7.09 -4.84 9.49
CA LEU A 168 5.67 -4.48 9.42
C LEU A 168 5.14 -3.92 10.76
N LYS A 169 5.46 -4.57 11.89
CA LYS A 169 5.06 -4.11 13.22
C LYS A 169 5.65 -2.74 13.55
N GLU A 170 6.94 -2.54 13.25
CA GLU A 170 7.64 -1.27 13.43
C GLU A 170 6.98 -0.14 12.62
N ALA A 171 6.68 -0.39 11.34
CA ALA A 171 6.07 0.61 10.46
C ALA A 171 4.69 1.08 10.95
N PHE A 172 3.90 0.19 11.57
CA PHE A 172 2.56 0.49 12.07
C PHE A 172 2.49 0.72 13.58
N ASN A 173 3.63 0.83 14.27
CA ASN A 173 3.71 0.99 15.73
C ASN A 173 2.89 -0.05 16.52
N ILE A 174 2.83 -1.28 16.02
CA ILE A 174 2.12 -2.39 16.68
C ILE A 174 3.01 -2.90 17.80
N LYS A 175 2.54 -2.78 19.05
CA LYS A 175 3.19 -3.37 20.23
C LYS A 175 2.83 -4.85 20.32
N ASP A 176 3.78 -5.66 20.79
CA ASP A 176 3.58 -7.07 21.15
C ASP A 176 2.66 -7.24 22.36
#